data_AF-A0A1E5QIS4-F1
#
_entry.id   AF-A0A1E5QIS4-F1
#
_cell.length_a   1.000
_cell.length_b   1.000
_cell.length_c   1.000
_cell.angle_alpha   90.00
_cell.angle_beta   90.00
_cell.angle_gamma   90.00
#
_symmetry.space_group_name_H-M   'P 1'
#
loop_
_entity.id
_entity.type
_entity.pdbx_description
1 polymer ?
#
loop_
_entity_poly.entity_id
_entity_poly.type
_entity_poly.pdbx_seq_one_letter_code
_entity_poly.pdbx_strand_id
1 'polypeptide(L)'
;MKRRVKTVYQAIAATIGISLLWLGAPAKAYPELQYEHLQLNTSLERCASYAQTVLERKGFRTLPPQFSSATGYLPGIKAVIDCTPLDPKFTQATIIVAGESDRTSEEILSTVNLLYQAMNGEETVALNFRRFRETVPRRLF
;
A
#
# COMPACT_ATOMS: atom_id res chain seq x y z
N MET A 1 -16.43 25.06 -2.20
CA MET A 1 -15.49 24.41 -1.25
C MET A 1 -14.61 23.38 -1.97
N LYS A 2 -13.41 23.74 -2.45
CA LYS A 2 -12.44 22.84 -3.13
C LYS A 2 -11.00 23.38 -3.01
N ARG A 3 -10.49 23.63 -1.79
CA ARG A 3 -9.14 24.22 -1.62
C ARG A 3 -8.23 23.61 -0.55
N ARG A 4 -8.64 22.57 0.20
CA ARG A 4 -7.81 22.03 1.30
C ARG A 4 -6.99 20.78 0.98
N VAL A 5 -7.14 20.17 -0.19
CA VAL A 5 -6.45 18.90 -0.53
C VAL A 5 -5.05 19.11 -1.11
N LYS A 6 -4.76 20.28 -1.71
CA LYS A 6 -3.46 20.52 -2.35
C LYS A 6 -2.30 20.71 -1.37
N THR A 7 -2.56 21.12 -0.13
CA THR A 7 -1.50 21.50 0.81
C THR A 7 -0.78 20.30 1.42
N VAL A 8 -1.42 19.13 1.49
CA VAL A 8 -0.80 17.93 2.07
C VAL A 8 0.19 17.28 1.10
N TYR A 9 -0.11 17.31 -0.20
CA TYR A 9 0.76 16.71 -1.24
C TYR A 9 2.12 17.41 -1.39
N GLN A 10 2.22 18.70 -1.07
CA GLN A 10 3.49 19.44 -1.16
C GLN A 10 4.45 19.15 -0.01
N ALA A 11 3.95 18.73 1.16
CA ALA A 11 4.81 18.48 2.32
C ALA A 11 5.63 17.17 2.18
N ILE A 12 5.07 16.17 1.48
CA ILE A 12 5.73 14.85 1.30
C ILE A 12 6.80 14.91 0.21
N ALA A 13 6.61 15.75 -0.82
CA ALA A 13 7.57 15.91 -1.90
C ALA A 13 8.88 16.60 -1.44
N ALA A 14 8.80 17.47 -0.43
CA ALA A 14 9.95 18.27 0.01
C ALA A 14 10.97 17.49 0.85
N THR A 15 10.59 16.39 1.49
CA THR A 15 11.50 15.61 2.34
C THR A 15 12.34 14.58 1.58
N ILE A 16 11.99 14.29 0.32
CA ILE A 16 12.64 13.26 -0.52
C ILE A 16 13.58 13.90 -1.58
N GLY A 17 13.53 15.22 -1.73
CA GLY A 17 14.02 15.93 -2.92
C GLY A 17 15.47 16.43 -2.95
N ILE A 18 16.37 16.02 -2.04
CA ILE A 18 17.76 16.52 -2.09
C ILE A 18 18.74 15.37 -1.87
N SER A 19 19.21 14.78 -2.97
CA SER A 19 20.60 14.33 -3.20
C SER A 19 20.70 13.34 -4.37
N LEU A 20 20.49 13.76 -5.62
CA LEU A 20 20.89 12.96 -6.79
C LEU A 20 21.40 13.85 -7.92
N LEU A 21 22.63 14.31 -7.76
CA LEU A 21 23.37 15.05 -8.80
C LEU A 21 24.73 14.39 -9.06
N TRP A 22 24.80 13.07 -9.23
CA TRP A 22 26.03 12.38 -9.65
C TRP A 22 25.73 11.21 -10.62
N LEU A 23 26.14 11.41 -11.87
CA LEU A 23 26.70 10.45 -12.84
C LEU A 23 26.04 9.06 -13.01
N GLY A 24 25.44 8.85 -14.18
CA GLY A 24 25.69 7.65 -14.98
C GLY A 24 25.12 6.30 -14.50
N ALA A 25 24.14 6.28 -13.59
CA ALA A 25 23.39 5.05 -13.34
C ALA A 25 22.43 4.78 -14.51
N PRO A 26 22.32 3.52 -15.00
CA PRO A 26 21.23 3.17 -15.91
C PRO A 26 19.93 3.60 -15.24
N ALA A 27 18.98 4.13 -16.00
CA ALA A 27 17.65 4.50 -15.51
C ALA A 27 17.08 3.31 -14.72
N LYS A 28 17.29 3.31 -13.40
CA LYS A 28 16.80 2.27 -12.50
C LYS A 28 15.29 2.34 -12.66
N ALA A 29 14.73 1.32 -13.28
CA ALA A 29 13.30 1.16 -13.44
C ALA A 29 12.68 1.45 -12.07
N TYR A 30 11.76 2.42 -12.06
CA TYR A 30 11.01 2.79 -10.86
C TYR A 30 10.43 1.52 -10.23
N PRO A 31 10.35 1.44 -8.89
CA PRO A 31 9.77 0.29 -8.23
C PRO A 31 8.37 0.08 -8.79
N GLU A 32 8.12 -1.10 -9.34
CA GLU A 32 6.79 -1.42 -9.84
C GLU A 32 5.83 -1.43 -8.65
N LEU A 33 4.77 -0.64 -8.78
CA LEU A 33 3.78 -0.39 -7.75
C LEU A 33 2.46 -1.02 -8.18
N GLN A 34 1.93 -1.90 -7.34
CA GLN A 34 0.60 -2.49 -7.51
C GLN A 34 -0.23 -2.22 -6.26
N TYR A 35 -1.52 -1.99 -6.42
CA TYR A 35 -2.42 -1.78 -5.30
C TYR A 35 -3.81 -2.40 -5.51
N GLU A 36 -4.47 -2.75 -4.42
CA GLU A 36 -5.84 -3.27 -4.36
C GLU A 36 -6.58 -2.70 -3.15
N HIS A 37 -7.90 -2.61 -3.22
CA HIS A 37 -8.74 -2.08 -2.14
C HIS A 37 -9.74 -3.13 -1.62
N LEU A 38 -9.98 -3.14 -0.31
CA LEU A 38 -11.03 -3.91 0.35
C LEU A 38 -11.84 -3.00 1.27
N GLN A 39 -13.14 -3.24 1.38
CA GLN A 39 -13.97 -2.64 2.42
C GLN A 39 -14.23 -3.67 3.50
N LEU A 40 -13.98 -3.30 4.75
CA LEU A 40 -14.11 -4.13 5.94
C LEU A 40 -15.17 -3.55 6.86
N ASN A 41 -16.01 -4.40 7.45
CA ASN A 41 -16.99 -3.99 8.47
C ASN A 41 -16.33 -4.01 9.85
N THR A 42 -15.38 -3.10 10.04
CA THR A 42 -14.57 -3.04 11.24
C THR A 42 -14.12 -1.61 11.51
N SER A 43 -13.67 -1.35 12.74
CA SER A 43 -13.11 -0.05 13.11
C SER A 43 -11.71 0.14 12.50
N LEU A 44 -11.26 1.39 12.44
CA LEU A 44 -9.94 1.75 11.93
C LEU A 44 -8.81 0.99 12.67
N GLU A 45 -8.87 0.97 14.00
CA GLU A 45 -7.87 0.32 14.84
C GLU A 45 -7.83 -1.20 14.62
N ARG A 46 -9.00 -1.84 14.48
CA ARG A 46 -9.09 -3.27 14.18
C ARG A 46 -8.55 -3.58 12.79
N CYS A 47 -8.81 -2.73 11.80
CA CYS A 47 -8.24 -2.87 10.46
C CYS A 47 -6.71 -2.82 10.52
N ALA A 48 -6.12 -1.84 11.20
CA ALA A 48 -4.66 -1.69 11.29
C ALA A 48 -4.00 -2.87 12.02
N SER A 49 -4.59 -3.31 13.14
CA SER A 49 -4.11 -4.49 13.89
C SER A 49 -4.21 -5.77 13.06
N TYR A 50 -5.32 -5.95 12.33
CA TYR A 50 -5.50 -7.10 11.45
C TYR A 50 -4.52 -7.09 10.28
N ALA A 51 -4.33 -5.94 9.64
CA ALA A 51 -3.36 -5.75 8.56
C ALA A 51 -1.94 -6.11 8.98
N GLN A 52 -1.52 -5.73 10.19
CA GLN A 52 -0.23 -6.13 10.74
C GLN A 52 -0.13 -7.65 10.91
N THR A 53 -1.18 -8.25 11.48
CA THR A 53 -1.26 -9.71 11.66
C THR A 53 -1.16 -10.45 10.32
N VAL A 54 -1.82 -9.93 9.28
CA VAL A 54 -1.75 -10.50 7.92
C VAL A 54 -0.33 -10.45 7.38
N LEU A 55 0.36 -9.31 7.49
CA LEU A 55 1.74 -9.18 7.04
C LEU A 55 2.67 -10.17 7.75
N GLU A 56 2.57 -10.28 9.08
CA GLU A 56 3.38 -11.21 9.88
C GLU A 56 3.10 -12.67 9.52
N ARG A 57 1.81 -13.06 9.40
CA ARG A 57 1.41 -14.42 8.96
C ARG A 57 1.92 -14.76 7.56
N LYS A 58 2.15 -13.76 6.70
CA LYS A 58 2.70 -13.92 5.35
C LYS A 58 4.23 -13.79 5.29
N GLY A 59 4.89 -13.76 6.44
CA GLY A 59 6.35 -13.78 6.54
C GLY A 59 7.02 -12.42 6.35
N PHE A 60 6.25 -11.33 6.31
CA PHE A 60 6.84 -10.00 6.28
C PHE A 60 7.41 -9.64 7.64
N ARG A 61 8.57 -8.99 7.65
CA ARG A 61 9.05 -8.28 8.83
C ARG A 61 8.29 -6.97 8.95
N THR A 62 7.47 -6.82 9.98
CA THR A 62 6.66 -5.63 10.21
C THR A 62 7.41 -4.55 10.96
N LEU A 63 7.02 -3.30 10.70
CA LEU A 63 7.32 -2.18 11.59
C LEU A 63 6.23 -2.10 12.66
N PRO A 64 6.52 -1.44 13.80
CA PRO A 64 5.48 -1.08 14.74
C PRO A 64 4.30 -0.41 14.01
N PRO A 65 3.05 -0.78 14.33
CA PRO A 65 1.89 -0.29 13.62
C PRO A 65 1.81 1.23 13.79
N GLN A 66 1.52 1.92 12.69
CA GLN A 66 1.08 3.31 12.75
C GLN A 66 -0.44 3.32 12.91
N PHE A 67 -0.99 4.41 13.44
CA PHE A 67 -2.39 4.52 13.87
C PHE A 67 -3.41 3.97 12.86
N SER A 68 -3.13 4.07 11.56
CA SER A 68 -4.01 3.62 10.48
C SER A 68 -3.32 2.76 9.43
N SER A 69 -2.09 2.30 9.65
CA SER A 69 -1.39 1.52 8.62
C SER A 69 -0.42 0.50 9.19
N ALA A 70 -0.28 -0.60 8.45
CA ALA A 70 0.71 -1.62 8.70
C ALA A 70 1.71 -1.65 7.54
N THR A 71 3.00 -1.72 7.86
CA THR A 71 4.08 -1.79 6.87
C THR A 71 4.91 -3.03 7.12
N GLY A 72 5.20 -3.78 6.05
CA GLY A 72 5.99 -5.01 6.09
C GLY A 72 7.02 -5.07 4.97
N TYR A 73 8.09 -5.82 5.22
CA TYR A 73 9.19 -6.03 4.26
C TYR A 73 9.49 -7.50 4.04
N LEU A 74 9.69 -7.85 2.77
CA LEU A 74 10.37 -9.05 2.29
C LEU A 74 11.61 -8.61 1.49
N PRO A 75 12.58 -9.50 1.22
CA PRO A 75 13.74 -9.16 0.38
C PRO A 75 13.30 -8.62 -0.99
N GLY A 76 13.63 -7.36 -1.28
CA GLY A 76 13.26 -6.70 -2.53
C GLY A 76 11.77 -6.33 -2.67
N ILE A 77 10.94 -6.50 -1.62
CA ILE A 77 9.50 -6.18 -1.68
C ILE A 77 9.09 -5.43 -0.41
N LYS A 78 8.42 -4.30 -0.59
CA LYS A 78 7.76 -3.54 0.49
C LYS A 78 6.24 -3.63 0.31
N ALA A 79 5.53 -3.97 1.38
CA ALA A 79 4.08 -3.94 1.43
C ALA A 79 3.59 -2.93 2.47
N VAL A 80 2.56 -2.18 2.13
CA VAL A 80 1.85 -1.26 3.02
C VAL A 80 0.37 -1.57 2.90
N ILE A 81 -0.30 -1.74 4.04
CA ILE A 81 -1.76 -1.84 4.11
C ILE A 81 -2.24 -0.61 4.86
N ASP A 82 -2.86 0.31 4.14
CA ASP A 82 -3.37 1.58 4.67
C ASP A 82 -4.88 1.48 4.91
N CYS A 83 -5.29 1.65 6.15
CA CYS A 83 -6.68 1.61 6.57
C CYS A 83 -7.23 3.04 6.64
N THR A 84 -8.34 3.31 5.99
CA THR A 84 -9.01 4.62 5.99
C THR A 84 -10.46 4.46 6.45
N PRO A 85 -10.94 5.24 7.43
CA PRO A 85 -12.34 5.17 7.84
C PRO A 85 -13.24 5.68 6.71
N LEU A 86 -14.28 4.92 6.36
CA LEU A 86 -15.34 5.35 5.43
C LEU A 86 -16.57 5.84 6.20
N ASP A 87 -16.93 5.11 7.26
CA ASP A 87 -18.07 5.33 8.14
C ASP A 87 -17.68 4.77 9.53
N PRO A 88 -18.30 5.20 10.65
CA PRO A 88 -18.05 4.61 11.98
C PRO A 88 -18.01 3.07 12.05
N LYS A 89 -18.70 2.36 11.15
CA LYS A 89 -18.70 0.87 11.09
C LYS A 89 -17.87 0.28 9.95
N PHE A 90 -17.40 1.09 9.01
CA PHE A 90 -16.73 0.61 7.80
C PHE A 90 -15.38 1.26 7.58
N THR A 91 -14.38 0.44 7.27
CA THR A 91 -13.02 0.87 6.97
C THR A 91 -12.61 0.34 5.60
N GLN A 92 -11.94 1.16 4.79
CA GLN A 92 -11.28 0.73 3.56
C GLN A 92 -9.83 0.35 3.86
N ALA A 93 -9.42 -0.86 3.49
CA ALA A 93 -8.02 -1.26 3.46
C ALA A 93 -7.47 -1.13 2.03
N THR A 94 -6.38 -0.40 1.87
CA THR A 94 -5.65 -0.26 0.62
C THR A 94 -4.33 -1.00 0.74
N ILE A 95 -4.19 -2.10 0.00
CA ILE A 95 -2.98 -2.89 -0.07
C ILE A 95 -2.11 -2.30 -1.17
N ILE A 96 -0.87 -1.95 -0.85
CA ILE A 96 0.10 -1.35 -1.75
C ILE A 96 1.37 -2.19 -1.66
N VAL A 97 1.84 -2.70 -2.80
CA VAL A 97 3.09 -3.46 -2.87
C VAL A 97 4.01 -2.80 -3.89
N ALA A 98 5.25 -2.58 -3.47
CA ALA A 98 6.32 -2.07 -4.30
C ALA A 98 7.46 -3.10 -4.34
N GLY A 99 7.93 -3.44 -5.53
CA GLY A 99 9.14 -4.25 -5.72
C GLY A 99 10.37 -3.38 -6.03
N GLU A 100 11.55 -3.83 -5.62
CA GLU A 100 12.82 -3.29 -6.11
C GLU A 100 13.02 -3.61 -7.60
N SER A 101 14.01 -2.99 -8.25
CA SER A 101 14.19 -3.07 -9.71
C SER A 101 14.56 -4.47 -10.24
N ASP A 102 14.89 -5.40 -9.35
CA ASP A 102 15.18 -6.80 -9.65
C ASP A 102 13.95 -7.72 -9.55
N ARG A 103 12.80 -7.21 -9.07
CA ARG A 103 11.55 -7.96 -8.97
C ARG A 103 10.68 -7.82 -10.20
N THR A 104 10.04 -8.92 -10.54
CA THR A 104 9.12 -8.99 -11.68
C THR A 104 7.72 -8.50 -11.31
N SER A 105 6.99 -8.03 -12.32
CA SER A 105 5.57 -7.66 -12.21
C SER A 105 4.71 -8.80 -11.66
N GLU A 106 5.06 -10.03 -12.02
CA GLU A 106 4.35 -11.23 -11.59
C GLU A 106 4.56 -11.51 -10.10
N GLU A 107 5.78 -11.35 -9.58
CA GLU A 107 6.08 -11.46 -8.14
C GLU A 107 5.32 -10.41 -7.33
N ILE A 108 5.29 -9.16 -7.82
CA ILE A 108 4.62 -8.05 -7.14
C ILE A 108 3.09 -8.27 -7.15
N LEU A 109 2.52 -8.64 -8.31
CA LEU A 109 1.10 -8.95 -8.43
C LEU A 109 0.69 -10.16 -7.60
N SER A 110 1.52 -11.21 -7.57
CA SER A 110 1.30 -12.39 -6.73
C SER A 110 1.25 -12.01 -5.25
N THR A 111 2.16 -11.14 -4.82
CA THR A 111 2.21 -10.63 -3.45
C THR A 111 0.95 -9.83 -3.10
N VAL A 112 0.50 -8.93 -3.98
CA VAL A 112 -0.76 -8.20 -3.79
C VAL A 112 -1.94 -9.16 -3.65
N ASN A 113 -2.07 -10.15 -4.55
CA ASN A 113 -3.17 -11.11 -4.50
C ASN A 113 -3.14 -11.96 -3.22
N LEU A 114 -1.95 -12.35 -2.77
CA LEU A 114 -1.76 -13.12 -1.54
C LEU A 114 -2.21 -12.32 -0.30
N LEU A 115 -1.86 -11.03 -0.24
CA LEU A 115 -2.29 -10.15 0.86
C LEU A 115 -3.78 -9.84 0.77
N TYR A 116 -4.32 -9.63 -0.44
CA TYR A 116 -5.75 -9.44 -0.67
C TYR A 116 -6.56 -10.63 -0.17
N GLN A 117 -6.18 -11.85 -0.56
CA GLN A 117 -6.88 -13.06 -0.11
C GLN A 117 -6.82 -13.24 1.41
N ALA A 118 -5.69 -12.90 2.03
CA ALA A 118 -5.54 -12.95 3.48
C ALA A 118 -6.45 -11.92 4.17
N MET A 119 -6.45 -10.67 3.71
CA MET A 119 -7.33 -9.62 4.23
C MET A 119 -8.81 -9.95 4.01
N ASN A 120 -9.15 -10.61 2.90
CA ASN A 120 -10.52 -10.95 2.56
C ASN A 120 -11.09 -12.15 3.35
N GLY A 121 -10.24 -12.91 4.07
CA GLY A 121 -10.61 -14.18 4.70
C GLY A 121 -11.22 -14.13 6.11
N GLU A 122 -11.08 -13.02 6.86
CA GLU A 122 -11.76 -12.81 8.16
C GLU A 122 -12.84 -11.72 8.03
N GLU A 123 -14.08 -12.05 8.42
CA GLU A 123 -15.21 -11.12 8.61
C GLU A 123 -15.38 -9.99 7.56
N THR A 124 -15.10 -10.28 6.29
CA THR A 124 -15.49 -9.40 5.19
C THR A 124 -16.99 -9.48 5.00
N VAL A 125 -17.66 -8.34 5.15
CA VAL A 125 -19.02 -8.22 4.58
C VAL A 125 -18.81 -8.25 3.08
N ALA A 126 -19.24 -9.35 2.45
CA ALA A 126 -19.20 -9.54 1.01
C ALA A 126 -20.03 -8.43 0.33
N LEU A 127 -19.40 -7.29 0.07
CA LEU A 127 -19.92 -6.26 -0.79
C LEU A 127 -19.08 -6.31 -2.05
N ASN A 128 -19.70 -6.87 -3.09
CA ASN A 128 -19.20 -6.90 -4.46
C ASN A 128 -18.60 -5.54 -4.84
N PHE A 129 -17.27 -5.44 -4.91
CA PHE A 129 -16.62 -4.31 -5.56
C PHE A 129 -15.50 -4.75 -6.49
N ARG A 130 -15.46 -4.07 -7.64
CA ARG A 130 -14.63 -4.36 -8.80
C ARG A 130 -13.16 -4.11 -8.49
N ARG A 131 -12.32 -5.07 -8.88
CA ARG A 131 -10.88 -4.90 -9.05
C ARG A 131 -10.62 -3.69 -9.97
N PHE A 132 -9.96 -2.65 -9.45
CA PHE A 132 -9.49 -1.51 -10.25
C PHE A 132 -7.97 -1.59 -10.36
N ARG A 133 -7.49 -2.01 -11.53
CA ARG A 133 -6.05 -2.03 -11.87
C ARG A 133 -5.70 -0.71 -12.54
N GLU A 134 -5.12 0.23 -11.80
CA GLU A 134 -4.60 1.48 -12.35
C GLU A 134 -3.07 1.42 -12.40
N THR A 135 -2.51 1.60 -13.59
CA THR A 135 -1.05 1.73 -13.78
C THR A 135 -0.71 3.19 -13.56
N VAL A 136 0.10 3.51 -12.55
CA VAL A 136 0.52 4.91 -12.29
C VAL A 136 1.31 5.41 -13.51
N PRO A 137 0.84 6.43 -14.24
CA PRO A 137 1.55 6.94 -15.40
C PRO A 137 2.80 7.72 -14.97
N ARG A 138 3.88 7.57 -15.75
CA ARG A 138 5.24 8.15 -15.59
C ARG A 138 5.36 9.67 -15.31
N ARG A 139 4.27 10.44 -15.21
CA ARG A 139 4.30 11.93 -15.21
C ARG A 139 3.84 12.58 -13.90
N LEU A 140 4.24 12.04 -12.75
CA LEU A 140 4.04 12.73 -11.46
C LEU A 140 5.30 12.74 -10.59
N PHE A 141 6.48 12.83 -11.22
CA PHE A 141 7.73 13.27 -10.60
C PHE A 141 8.47 14.19 -11.57
#